data_AF-A0A2V6LXX0-F1
#
_entry.id   AF-A0A2V6LXX0-F1
#
_cell.length_a   1.000
_cell.length_b   1.000
_cell.length_c   1.000
_cell.angle_alpha   90.00
_cell.angle_beta   90.00
_cell.angle_gamma   90.00
#
_symmetry.space_group_name_H-M   'P 1'
#
loop_
_entity.id
_entity.type
_entity.pdbx_description
1 polymer ?
#
loop_
_entity_poly.entity_id
_entity_poly.type
_entity_poly.pdbx_seq_one_letter_code
_entity_poly.pdbx_strand_id
1 'polypeptide(L)'
;VKIAIMGCIVNGPGEMADADFGYVGGAPGKVNLYVGKQAVKFNIPEAEAVDRLKDLIREHGKWAEPATQPLQVQHRNVNSPAKGRVAQTES
;
A
#
# COMPACT_ATOMS: atom_id res chain seq x y z
N VAL A 1 -2.71 4.54 -11.94
CA VAL A 1 -1.56 5.27 -11.38
C VAL A 1 -0.63 4.27 -10.74
N LYS A 2 0.66 4.35 -11.06
CA LYS A 2 1.72 3.55 -10.43
C LYS A 2 2.49 4.42 -9.45
N ILE A 3 2.60 3.99 -8.20
CA ILE A 3 3.28 4.72 -7.14
C ILE A 3 4.38 3.82 -6.57
N ALA A 4 5.62 4.31 -6.55
CA ALA A 4 6.74 3.63 -5.90
C ALA A 4 6.94 4.17 -4.48
N ILE A 5 7.06 3.28 -3.49
CA ILE A 5 7.33 3.63 -2.09
C ILE A 5 8.66 3.00 -1.67
N MET A 6 9.59 3.82 -1.17
CA MET A 6 10.91 3.37 -0.73
C MET A 6 11.26 3.97 0.63
N GLY A 7 11.79 3.15 1.54
CA GLY A 7 12.21 3.60 2.87
C GLY A 7 13.50 4.43 2.88
N CYS A 8 14.29 4.38 1.81
CA CYS A 8 15.54 5.15 1.68
C CYS A 8 15.91 5.34 0.20
N ILE A 9 16.66 6.40 -0.09
CA ILE A 9 17.10 6.78 -1.45
C ILE A 9 18.13 5.82 -2.08
N VAL A 10 18.74 4.92 -1.32
CA VAL A 10 19.87 4.07 -1.80
C VAL A 10 19.46 3.14 -2.96
N ASN A 11 18.18 2.75 -3.02
CA ASN A 11 17.63 1.98 -4.15
C ASN A 11 17.21 2.85 -5.35
N GLY A 12 17.39 4.17 -5.25
CA GLY A 12 17.50 5.12 -6.35
C GLY A 12 16.25 5.36 -7.23
N PRO A 13 16.24 6.48 -7.98
CA PRO A 13 15.24 6.73 -9.03
C PRO A 13 15.30 5.76 -10.23
N GLY A 14 16.34 4.91 -10.29
CA GLY A 14 16.51 3.92 -11.36
C GLY A 14 15.49 2.79 -11.28
N GLU A 15 15.23 2.28 -10.08
CA GLU A 15 14.27 1.20 -9.81
C GLU A 15 12.81 1.67 -9.97
N MET A 16 12.54 2.98 -9.87
CA MET A 16 11.20 3.56 -10.06
C MET A 16 10.93 4.03 -11.50
N ALA A 17 11.65 3.48 -12.49
CA ALA A 17 11.62 3.97 -13.87
C ALA A 17 10.24 3.94 -14.54
N ASP A 18 9.33 3.07 -14.09
CA ASP A 18 7.97 2.95 -14.61
C ASP A 18 6.89 3.56 -13.69
N ALA A 19 7.29 4.13 -12.55
CA ALA A 19 6.37 4.77 -11.62
C ALA A 19 5.95 6.15 -12.12
N ASP A 20 4.67 6.50 -11.92
CA ASP A 20 4.19 7.85 -12.18
C ASP A 20 4.64 8.80 -11.07
N PHE A 21 4.64 8.31 -9.82
CA PHE A 21 4.98 9.07 -8.62
C PHE A 21 5.84 8.26 -7.67
N GLY A 22 6.64 8.95 -6.88
CA GLY A 22 7.51 8.33 -5.88
C GLY A 22 7.35 8.95 -4.49
N TYR A 23 7.44 8.10 -3.48
CA TYR A 23 7.61 8.44 -2.07
C TYR A 23 8.92 7.80 -1.61
N VAL A 24 9.90 8.61 -1.23
CA VAL A 24 11.23 8.11 -0.86
C VAL A 24 11.69 8.74 0.44
N GLY A 25 12.06 7.92 1.42
CA GLY A 25 12.71 8.39 2.64
C GLY A 25 13.99 9.18 2.33
N GLY A 26 14.04 10.44 2.75
CA GLY A 26 15.17 11.35 2.53
C GLY A 26 16.08 11.50 3.74
N ALA A 27 15.51 11.46 4.95
CA ALA A 27 16.18 11.50 6.25
C ALA A 27 15.23 10.96 7.33
N PRO A 28 15.68 10.73 8.58
CA PRO A 28 14.79 10.30 9.66
C PRO A 28 13.56 11.22 9.81
N GLY A 29 12.36 10.66 9.67
CA GLY A 29 11.09 11.39 9.72
C GLY A 29 10.82 12.32 8.53
N LYS A 30 11.57 12.19 7.43
CA LYS A 30 11.52 13.07 6.26
C LYS A 30 11.42 12.29 4.96
N VAL A 31 10.62 12.80 4.03
CA VAL A 31 10.31 12.17 2.75
C VAL A 31 10.49 13.16 1.61
N ASN A 32 10.94 12.65 0.47
CA ASN A 32 10.96 13.35 -0.81
C ASN A 32 9.91 12.72 -1.74
N LEU A 33 9.19 13.56 -2.48
CA LEU A 33 8.20 13.14 -3.47
C LEU A 33 8.73 13.36 -4.88
N TYR A 34 8.41 12.42 -5.76
CA TYR A 34 8.89 12.36 -7.13
C TYR A 34 7.74 12.31 -8.13
N VAL A 35 7.96 12.85 -9.33
CA VAL A 35 7.14 12.64 -10.53
C VAL A 35 8.05 11.95 -11.55
N GLY A 36 7.72 10.71 -11.90
CA GLY A 36 8.65 9.82 -12.58
C GLY A 36 9.97 9.71 -11.81
N LYS A 37 11.08 10.10 -12.45
CA LYS A 37 12.44 10.08 -11.87
C LYS A 37 12.85 11.40 -11.22
N GLN A 38 12.03 12.44 -11.30
CA GLN A 38 12.39 13.79 -10.84
C GLN A 38 11.82 14.05 -9.45
N ALA A 39 12.68 14.42 -8.50
CA ALA A 39 12.25 14.89 -7.18
C ALA A 39 11.66 16.31 -7.29
N VAL A 40 10.46 16.49 -6.77
CA VAL A 40 9.70 17.75 -6.89
C VAL A 40 9.38 18.39 -5.54
N LYS A 41 9.28 17.60 -4.47
CA LYS A 41 9.08 18.10 -3.10
C LYS A 41 10.06 17.38 -2.18
N PHE A 42 10.74 18.11 -1.30
CA PHE A 42 11.83 17.57 -0.47
C PHE A 42 11.59 17.81 1.02
N ASN A 43 12.16 16.94 1.86
CA ASN A 43 12.19 17.08 3.32
C ASN A 43 10.80 17.27 3.95
N ILE A 44 9.79 16.63 3.36
CA ILE A 44 8.42 16.66 3.86
C ILE A 44 8.37 15.84 5.16
N PRO A 45 7.79 16.37 6.26
CA PRO A 45 7.52 15.57 7.45
C PRO A 45 6.73 14.31 7.10
N GLU A 46 7.16 13.15 7.59
CA GLU A 46 6.53 11.86 7.28
C GLU A 46 5.01 11.86 7.57
N ALA A 47 4.61 12.51 8.66
CA ALA A 47 3.21 12.68 9.06
C ALA A 47 2.34 13.39 8.01
N GLU A 48 2.93 14.26 7.19
CA GLU A 48 2.23 15.01 6.13
C GLU A 48 2.43 14.38 4.75
N ALA A 49 3.43 13.51 4.60
CA ALA A 49 3.92 13.06 3.29
C ALA A 49 2.83 12.35 2.46
N VAL A 50 1.93 11.61 3.12
CA VAL A 50 0.82 10.92 2.46
C VAL A 50 -0.17 11.93 1.85
N ASP A 51 -0.55 12.97 2.59
CA ASP A 51 -1.49 13.97 2.09
C ASP A 51 -0.85 14.81 0.98
N ARG A 52 0.43 15.17 1.14
CA ARG A 52 1.20 15.87 0.10
C ARG A 52 1.35 15.05 -1.17
N LEU A 53 1.44 13.71 -1.06
CA LEU A 53 1.44 12.81 -2.22
C LEU A 53 0.07 12.78 -2.90
N LYS A 54 -1.04 12.70 -2.14
CA LYS A 54 -2.40 12.78 -2.73
C LYS A 54 -2.58 14.08 -3.51
N ASP A 55 -2.17 15.20 -2.92
CA ASP A 55 -2.24 16.52 -3.57
C ASP A 55 -1.42 16.57 -4.84
N LEU A 56 -0.19 16.04 -4.82
CA LEU A 56 0.64 15.93 -6.02
C LEU A 56 -0.04 15.08 -7.12
N ILE A 57 -0.65 13.96 -6.76
CA ILE A 57 -1.37 13.11 -7.72
C ILE A 57 -2.60 13.85 -8.30
N ARG A 58 -3.30 14.65 -7.49
CA ARG A 58 -4.42 15.50 -7.92
C ARG A 58 -3.98 16.64 -8.82
N GLU A 59 -2.89 17.34 -8.48
CA GLU A 59 -2.26 18.41 -9.28
C GLU A 59 -1.95 17.91 -10.70
N HIS A 60 -1.58 16.63 -10.84
CA HIS A 60 -1.32 15.97 -12.13
C HIS A 60 -2.55 15.33 -12.78
N GLY A 61 -3.76 15.53 -12.25
CA GLY A 61 -5.00 14.99 -12.81
C GLY A 61 -5.09 13.47 -12.81
N LYS A 62 -4.27 12.79 -12.01
CA LYS A 62 -4.17 11.32 -11.96
C LYS A 62 -4.91 10.73 -10.75
N TRP A 63 -5.45 11.56 -9.86
CA TRP A 63 -6.20 11.07 -8.70
C TRP A 63 -7.53 10.47 -9.12
N ALA A 64 -7.77 9.23 -8.72
CA ALA A 64 -9.06 8.58 -8.83
C ALA A 64 -9.63 8.40 -7.42
N GLU A 65 -10.89 8.78 -7.24
CA GLU A 65 -11.57 8.59 -5.96
C GLU A 65 -11.76 7.09 -5.72
N PRO A 66 -11.38 6.56 -4.54
CA PRO A 66 -11.53 5.14 -4.28
C PRO A 66 -13.02 4.79 -4.30
N ALA A 67 -13.41 3.86 -5.17
CA ALA A 67 -14.74 3.29 -5.13
C ALA A 67 -14.95 2.65 -3.75
N THR A 68 -15.97 3.10 -3.02
CA THR A 68 -16.39 2.50 -1.75
C THR A 68 -16.78 1.05 -2.01
N GLN A 69 -15.85 0.12 -1.84
CA GLN A 69 -16.19 -1.30 -1.86
C GLN A 69 -16.88 -1.62 -0.53
N PRO A 70 -18.16 -2.04 -0.54
CA PRO A 70 -18.81 -2.50 0.69
C PRO A 70 -18.00 -3.67 1.24
N LEU A 71 -17.64 -3.58 2.52
CA LEU A 71 -16.91 -4.63 3.24
C LEU A 71 -17.66 -5.97 3.07
N GLN A 72 -17.11 -6.87 2.27
CA GLN A 72 -17.66 -8.22 2.12
C GLN A 72 -17.24 -9.03 3.36
N VAL A 73 -18.02 -8.92 4.42
CA VAL A 73 -17.83 -9.72 5.64
C VAL A 73 -18.14 -11.17 5.28
N GLN A 74 -17.10 -11.98 5.11
CA GLN A 74 -17.23 -13.42 5.00
C GLN A 74 -17.64 -13.97 6.37
N HIS A 75 -18.94 -14.18 6.58
CA HIS A 75 -19.43 -14.98 7.70
C HIS A 75 -18.82 -16.39 7.60
N ARG A 76 -17.79 -16.68 8.39
CA ARG A 76 -17.33 -18.06 8.58
C ARG A 76 -18.45 -18.82 9.28
N ASN A 77 -19.05 -19.79 8.58
CA ASN A 77 -20.04 -20.69 9.15
C ASN A 77 -19.36 -21.64 10.15
N VAL A 78 -19.62 -21.44 11.44
CA VAL A 78 -19.15 -22.31 12.54
C VAL A 78 -20.09 -23.50 12.70
N ASN A 79 -20.03 -24.47 11.79
CA ASN A 79 -20.64 -25.77 12.08
C ASN A 79 -19.93 -26.91 11.35
N SER A 80 -19.17 -27.72 12.10
CA SER A 80 -18.70 -29.04 11.68
C SER A 80 -18.92 -30.00 12.85
N PRO A 81 -19.71 -31.09 12.70
CA PRO A 81 -19.81 -32.09 13.74
C PRO A 81 -18.58 -32.99 13.66
N ALA A 82 -17.80 -33.04 14.74
CA ALA A 82 -16.75 -34.04 14.90
C ALA A 82 -17.41 -35.43 14.93
N LYS A 83 -17.27 -36.21 13.87
CA LYS A 83 -17.63 -37.63 13.85
C LYS A 83 -16.68 -38.40 14.78
N GLY A 84 -17.14 -38.71 15.98
CA GLY A 84 -16.56 -39.75 16.83
C GLY A 84 -16.73 -41.12 16.19
N ARG A 85 -15.63 -41.86 16.04
CA ARG A 85 -15.59 -43.23 15.53
C ARG A 85 -15.90 -44.18 16.70
N VAL A 86 -17.07 -44.81 16.69
CA VAL A 86 -17.39 -45.93 17.59
C VAL A 86 -16.64 -47.19 17.11
N ALA A 87 -15.87 -47.80 17.99
CA ALA A 87 -15.26 -49.11 17.78
C ALA A 87 -16.36 -50.19 17.92
N GLN A 88 -16.49 -51.03 16.90
CA GLN A 88 -17.23 -52.30 17.00
C GLN A 88 -16.19 -53.39 17.26
N THR A 89 -16.31 -54.06 18.40
CA THR A 89 -15.59 -55.28 18.75
C THR A 89 -16.57 -56.43 18.67
N GLU A 90 -16.45 -57.33 17.68
CA GLU A 90 -17.09 -58.65 17.72
C GLU A 90 -16.22 -59.67 16.96
N SER A 91 -15.49 -60.49 17.72
CA SER A 91 -15.38 -61.97 17.62
C SER A 91 -14.16 -62.46 18.40
#